data_AF-A0A945HAH7-F1
#
_entry.id   AF-A0A945HAH7-F1
#
_cell.length_a   1.000
_cell.length_b   1.000
_cell.length_c   1.000
_cell.angle_alpha   90.00
_cell.angle_beta   90.00
_cell.angle_gamma   90.00
#
_symmetry.space_group_name_H-M   'P 1'
#
loop_
_entity.id
_entity.type
_entity.pdbx_description
1 polymer ?
#
loop_
_entity_poly.entity_id
_entity_poly.type
_entity_poly.pdbx_seq_one_letter_code
_entity_poly.pdbx_strand_id
1 'polypeptide(L)'
;MPTVNQNQVTSAAQAKRAFRRAMNHWDEAAADDAVTGLVRGHGANQVFELFAEYAARDFRSIGHKAIFLANAWRTLQTIGWRHAEPVMRSLAYALLNHVGEPNPAENDLAPDLAWRRNQTLSGEIRDAWQHGQPSDDAVQELVATLHAGGEEQVCRLVVTQLNRGVSPQSIFDALFLGASELLMRQNGIVALHALTTTNALRFIYNTSGNDTTRRLVLLQNAAFLCSFREAMRGRGQVLERTHGQLDLPPNAVGDHALGNIFQSVDSNRLAAAQKTLAYLDNGHSPQALIAEARRLVFLKGNDSHDYKFSSAVLEDYYQVSSKWRNRFLATSLFKLHGTGERTNPLVDRIGNAFQA
;
A
#
# COMPACT_ATOMS: atom_id res chain seq x y z
N MET A 1 -7.00 22.97 -10.22
CA MET A 1 -5.68 23.60 -10.41
C MET A 1 -5.82 24.72 -11.42
N PRO A 2 -5.16 25.87 -11.22
CA PRO A 2 -5.13 26.95 -12.19
C PRO A 2 -4.44 26.51 -13.49
N THR A 3 -4.72 27.24 -14.56
CA THR A 3 -4.04 27.09 -15.86
C THR A 3 -2.53 27.31 -15.70
N VAL A 4 -1.71 26.53 -16.39
CA VAL A 4 -0.24 26.67 -16.35
C VAL A 4 0.17 28.05 -16.87
N ASN A 5 1.01 28.76 -16.10
CA ASN A 5 1.70 29.94 -16.59
C ASN A 5 2.82 29.55 -17.57
N GLN A 6 2.58 29.70 -18.86
CA GLN A 6 3.53 29.26 -19.89
C GLN A 6 4.91 29.90 -19.79
N ASN A 7 5.02 31.11 -19.20
CA ASN A 7 6.28 31.82 -19.05
C ASN A 7 7.16 31.27 -17.91
N GLN A 8 6.59 30.48 -16.99
CA GLN A 8 7.30 29.91 -15.85
C GLN A 8 7.67 28.44 -16.03
N VAL A 9 7.15 27.78 -17.07
CA VAL A 9 7.47 26.39 -17.39
C VAL A 9 8.97 26.24 -17.61
N THR A 10 9.63 25.43 -16.77
CA THR A 10 11.06 25.17 -16.92
C THR A 10 11.36 24.37 -18.18
N SER A 11 12.51 24.66 -18.79
CA SER A 11 13.00 23.87 -19.91
C SER A 11 13.22 22.41 -19.52
N ALA A 12 13.08 21.48 -20.46
CA ALA A 12 13.33 20.05 -20.22
C ALA A 12 14.72 19.81 -19.59
N ALA A 13 15.75 20.51 -20.05
CA ALA A 13 17.12 20.37 -19.52
C ALA A 13 17.27 20.77 -18.04
N GLN A 14 16.35 21.61 -17.52
CA GLN A 14 16.37 22.11 -16.15
C GLN A 14 15.31 21.46 -15.26
N ALA A 15 14.22 20.95 -15.85
CA ALA A 15 13.03 20.49 -15.14
C ALA A 15 13.33 19.46 -14.04
N LYS A 16 14.21 18.48 -14.27
CA LYS A 16 14.58 17.49 -13.23
C LYS A 16 15.21 18.13 -11.99
N ARG A 17 16.16 19.07 -12.19
CA ARG A 17 16.84 19.78 -11.10
C ARG A 17 15.90 20.75 -10.40
N ALA A 18 15.07 21.46 -11.16
CA ALA A 18 14.06 22.38 -10.63
C ALA A 18 13.04 21.62 -9.77
N PHE A 19 12.53 20.49 -10.27
CA PHE A 19 11.58 19.65 -9.55
C PHE A 19 12.15 19.17 -8.22
N ARG A 20 13.35 18.56 -8.23
CA ARG A 20 14.00 18.10 -6.99
C ARG A 20 14.19 19.23 -5.98
N ARG A 21 14.63 20.41 -6.44
CA ARG A 21 14.78 21.59 -5.58
C ARG A 21 13.44 21.97 -4.95
N ALA A 22 12.40 22.13 -5.76
CA ALA A 22 11.07 22.49 -5.28
C ALA A 22 10.52 21.46 -4.29
N MET A 23 10.63 20.16 -4.62
CA MET A 23 10.20 19.07 -3.76
C MET A 23 10.94 19.07 -2.41
N ASN A 24 12.26 19.32 -2.40
CA ASN A 24 13.06 19.36 -1.17
C ASN A 24 12.77 20.58 -0.29
N HIS A 25 12.41 21.73 -0.88
CA HIS A 25 12.08 22.95 -0.15
C HIS A 25 10.58 23.07 0.18
N TRP A 26 9.79 22.06 -0.22
CA TRP A 26 8.33 22.07 -0.12
C TRP A 26 7.67 23.27 -0.82
N ASP A 27 8.26 23.70 -1.94
CA ASP A 27 7.78 24.82 -2.76
C ASP A 27 6.76 24.32 -3.81
N GLU A 28 5.48 24.50 -3.50
CA GLU A 28 4.37 24.04 -4.34
C GLU A 28 4.34 24.73 -5.71
N ALA A 29 4.56 26.04 -5.75
CA ALA A 29 4.49 26.82 -6.98
C ALA A 29 5.64 26.41 -7.92
N ALA A 30 6.87 26.34 -7.41
CA ALA A 30 8.01 25.90 -8.20
C ALA A 30 7.89 24.43 -8.63
N ALA A 31 7.23 23.58 -7.84
CA ALA A 31 6.97 22.20 -8.23
C ALA A 31 5.98 22.11 -9.39
N ASP A 32 4.92 22.93 -9.39
CA ASP A 32 3.93 22.96 -10.47
C ASP A 32 4.55 23.36 -11.82
N ASP A 33 5.40 24.40 -11.81
CA ASP A 33 6.17 24.85 -12.97
C ASP A 33 7.15 23.78 -13.46
N ALA A 34 7.84 23.12 -12.52
CA ALA A 34 8.83 22.10 -12.84
C ALA A 34 8.23 20.81 -13.39
N VAL A 35 7.10 20.36 -12.85
CA VAL A 35 6.40 19.16 -13.32
C VAL A 35 5.89 19.34 -14.74
N THR A 36 5.41 20.53 -15.08
CA THR A 36 4.94 20.80 -16.44
C THR A 36 6.08 20.64 -17.46
N GLY A 37 7.25 21.23 -17.18
CA GLY A 37 8.45 21.04 -18.02
C GLY A 37 8.92 19.58 -18.04
N LEU A 38 8.79 18.88 -16.91
CA LEU A 38 9.21 17.50 -16.76
C LEU A 38 8.37 16.55 -17.63
N VAL A 39 7.04 16.63 -17.55
CA VAL A 39 6.11 15.75 -18.30
C VAL A 39 6.17 16.01 -19.79
N ARG A 40 6.36 17.27 -20.22
CA ARG A 40 6.48 17.61 -21.64
C ARG A 40 7.82 17.19 -22.25
N GLY A 41 8.87 17.13 -21.43
CA GLY A 41 10.25 16.96 -21.89
C GLY A 41 10.87 15.57 -21.68
N HIS A 42 10.20 14.65 -20.98
CA HIS A 42 10.80 13.37 -20.58
C HIS A 42 9.87 12.18 -20.72
N GLY A 43 10.47 10.99 -20.83
CA GLY A 43 9.73 9.74 -20.88
C GLY A 43 9.12 9.35 -19.54
N ALA A 44 8.01 8.61 -19.58
CA ALA A 44 7.25 8.14 -18.42
C ALA A 44 8.13 7.63 -17.26
N ASN A 45 9.03 6.68 -17.53
CA ASN A 45 9.90 6.10 -16.51
C ASN A 45 10.77 7.16 -15.81
N GLN A 46 11.29 8.15 -16.53
CA GLN A 46 12.10 9.21 -15.94
C GLN A 46 11.28 10.11 -15.02
N VAL A 47 10.01 10.36 -15.36
CA VAL A 47 9.08 11.08 -14.49
C VAL A 47 8.78 10.26 -13.24
N PHE A 48 8.50 8.96 -13.40
CA PHE A 48 8.22 8.07 -12.28
C PHE A 48 9.34 8.00 -11.26
N GLU A 49 10.59 7.80 -11.69
CA GLU A 49 11.72 7.71 -10.77
C GLU A 49 11.83 8.96 -9.87
N LEU A 50 11.54 10.14 -10.42
CA LEU A 50 11.57 11.38 -9.64
C LEU A 50 10.45 11.43 -8.61
N PHE A 51 9.24 11.01 -8.97
CA PHE A 51 8.11 11.00 -8.03
C PHE A 51 8.21 9.88 -7.00
N ALA A 52 8.76 8.72 -7.36
CA ALA A 52 8.92 7.56 -6.49
C ALA A 52 9.73 7.87 -5.23
N GLU A 53 10.77 8.69 -5.38
CA GLU A 53 11.58 9.18 -4.26
C GLU A 53 10.76 9.97 -3.24
N TYR A 54 9.86 10.84 -3.70
CA TYR A 54 9.08 11.73 -2.83
C TYR A 54 7.78 11.10 -2.32
N ALA A 55 7.23 10.11 -3.03
CA ALA A 55 5.95 9.51 -2.69
C ALA A 55 5.95 8.71 -1.38
N ALA A 56 7.12 8.23 -0.94
CA ALA A 56 7.30 7.50 0.32
C ALA A 56 7.85 8.38 1.46
N ARG A 57 8.11 9.67 1.21
CA ARG A 57 8.92 10.54 2.08
C ARG A 57 8.34 10.78 3.47
N ASP A 58 7.02 10.78 3.62
CA ASP A 58 6.40 11.13 4.90
C ASP A 58 5.06 10.43 5.10
N PHE A 59 4.67 10.28 6.37
CA PHE A 59 3.45 9.57 6.76
C PHE A 59 2.18 10.43 6.66
N ARG A 60 2.27 11.69 6.21
CA ARG A 60 1.09 12.57 6.13
C ARG A 60 0.05 11.97 5.21
N SER A 61 -1.21 12.23 5.56
CA SER A 61 -2.34 11.65 4.86
C SER A 61 -2.28 10.12 4.83
N ILE A 62 -1.78 9.46 5.88
CA ILE A 62 -1.87 8.00 6.10
C ILE A 62 -1.47 7.17 4.86
N GLY A 63 -0.36 7.56 4.22
CA GLY A 63 0.21 6.84 3.07
C GLY A 63 -0.47 7.08 1.71
N HIS A 64 -1.41 8.04 1.61
CA HIS A 64 -2.06 8.40 0.35
C HIS A 64 -1.09 8.86 -0.74
N LYS A 65 0.07 9.42 -0.39
CA LYS A 65 1.09 9.90 -1.33
C LYS A 65 1.63 8.75 -2.21
N ALA A 66 2.04 7.64 -1.60
CA ALA A 66 2.47 6.44 -2.31
C ALA A 66 1.32 5.81 -3.11
N ILE A 67 0.13 5.72 -2.52
CA ILE A 67 -1.07 5.19 -3.18
C ILE A 67 -1.40 6.00 -4.43
N PHE A 68 -1.29 7.33 -4.36
CA PHE A 68 -1.61 8.21 -5.49
C PHE A 68 -0.58 8.03 -6.61
N LEU A 69 0.73 7.99 -6.32
CA LEU A 69 1.73 7.71 -7.36
C LEU A 69 1.45 6.37 -8.06
N ALA A 70 1.25 5.31 -7.28
CA ALA A 70 1.05 3.96 -7.83
C ALA A 70 -0.21 3.88 -8.72
N ASN A 71 -1.30 4.54 -8.32
CA ASN A 71 -2.54 4.55 -9.10
C ASN A 71 -2.52 5.54 -10.27
N ALA A 72 -1.87 6.70 -10.11
CA ALA A 72 -1.66 7.66 -11.20
C ALA A 72 -0.86 7.02 -12.33
N TRP A 73 0.22 6.32 -12.00
CA TRP A 73 1.01 5.57 -12.97
C TRP A 73 0.16 4.54 -13.72
N ARG A 74 -0.52 3.63 -13.00
CA ARG A 74 -1.38 2.60 -13.61
C ARG A 74 -2.48 3.21 -14.47
N THR A 75 -3.11 4.29 -14.01
CA THR A 75 -4.14 5.02 -14.77
C THR A 75 -3.57 5.56 -16.07
N LEU A 76 -2.40 6.20 -16.04
CA LEU A 76 -1.74 6.75 -17.25
C LEU A 76 -1.29 5.67 -18.22
N GLN A 77 -0.98 4.45 -17.75
CA GLN A 77 -0.77 3.30 -18.64
C GLN A 77 -2.05 2.92 -19.39
N THR A 78 -3.21 3.06 -18.76
CA THR A 78 -4.51 2.72 -19.36
C THR A 78 -5.04 3.81 -20.29
N ILE A 79 -5.06 5.07 -19.83
CA ILE A 79 -5.68 6.17 -20.59
C ILE A 79 -4.70 6.88 -21.53
N GLY A 80 -3.40 6.64 -21.35
CA GLY A 80 -2.32 7.20 -22.16
C GLY A 80 -1.66 8.42 -21.54
N TRP A 81 -0.33 8.50 -21.68
CA TRP A 81 0.54 9.54 -21.12
C TRP A 81 0.34 10.94 -21.69
N ARG A 82 -0.39 11.08 -22.80
CA ARG A 82 -0.85 12.39 -23.30
C ARG A 82 -1.72 13.15 -22.29
N HIS A 83 -2.28 12.45 -21.29
CA HIS A 83 -3.06 13.04 -20.19
C HIS A 83 -2.23 13.25 -18.91
N ALA A 84 -0.90 13.07 -18.95
CA ALA A 84 -0.06 13.07 -17.76
C ALA A 84 0.06 14.46 -17.10
N GLU A 85 0.05 15.55 -17.84
CA GLU A 85 0.29 16.90 -17.28
C GLU A 85 -0.64 17.24 -16.11
N PRO A 86 -1.98 17.21 -16.23
CA PRO A 86 -2.86 17.50 -15.09
C PRO A 86 -2.73 16.48 -13.96
N VAL A 87 -2.48 15.20 -14.27
CA VAL A 87 -2.34 14.13 -13.28
C VAL A 87 -1.09 14.33 -12.44
N MET A 88 0.06 14.56 -13.08
CA MET A 88 1.34 14.68 -12.39
C MET A 88 1.46 16.01 -11.63
N ARG A 89 0.87 17.10 -12.15
CA ARG A 89 0.77 18.37 -11.43
C ARG A 89 -0.04 18.21 -10.14
N SER A 90 -1.21 17.55 -10.23
CA SER A 90 -2.01 17.23 -9.05
C SER A 90 -1.29 16.31 -8.06
N LEU A 91 -0.49 15.37 -8.56
CA LEU A 91 0.30 14.49 -7.71
C LEU A 91 1.40 15.28 -6.98
N ALA A 92 2.11 16.19 -7.64
CA ALA A 92 3.15 16.98 -6.98
C ALA A 92 2.60 17.87 -5.87
N TYR A 93 1.44 18.51 -6.11
CA TYR A 93 0.67 19.18 -5.08
C TYR A 93 0.38 18.25 -3.89
N ALA A 94 -0.16 17.05 -4.16
CA ALA A 94 -0.47 16.09 -3.11
C ALA A 94 0.77 15.61 -2.33
N LEU A 95 1.92 15.45 -3.00
CA LEU A 95 3.18 15.08 -2.37
C LEU A 95 3.74 16.18 -1.45
N LEU A 96 3.47 17.44 -1.77
CA LEU A 96 3.87 18.61 -0.98
C LEU A 96 2.86 19.03 0.09
N ASN A 97 1.69 18.39 0.14
CA ASN A 97 0.68 18.72 1.12
C ASN A 97 1.18 18.50 2.57
N HIS A 98 1.12 19.59 3.35
CA HIS A 98 1.47 19.68 4.77
C HIS A 98 0.53 20.64 5.52
N VAL A 99 -0.74 20.72 5.09
CA VAL A 99 -1.75 21.64 5.66
C VAL A 99 -1.80 21.58 7.18
N GLY A 100 -1.72 22.75 7.82
CA GLY A 100 -1.79 22.90 9.27
C GLY A 100 -0.44 22.74 9.99
N GLU A 101 0.65 22.51 9.26
CA GLU A 101 2.01 22.37 9.81
C GLU A 101 2.95 23.42 9.20
N PRO A 102 4.05 23.77 9.88
CA PRO A 102 5.08 24.61 9.28
C PRO A 102 5.83 23.87 8.16
N ASN A 103 6.63 24.59 7.35
CA ASN A 103 7.35 23.99 6.22
C ASN A 103 8.28 22.86 6.70
N PRO A 104 8.11 21.60 6.24
CA PRO A 104 8.92 20.47 6.72
C PRO A 104 10.39 20.50 6.27
N ALA A 105 10.78 21.35 5.31
CA ALA A 105 12.20 21.60 4.99
C ALA A 105 12.94 22.31 6.13
N GLU A 106 12.22 23.13 6.90
CA GLU A 106 12.78 24.06 7.89
C GLU A 106 12.49 23.60 9.33
N ASN A 107 11.72 22.53 9.49
CA ASN A 107 11.21 22.06 10.77
C ASN A 107 11.46 20.56 10.92
N ASP A 108 11.64 20.10 12.16
CA ASP A 108 11.75 18.68 12.49
C ASP A 108 10.39 18.15 12.95
N LEU A 109 9.61 17.65 12.00
CA LEU A 109 8.23 17.21 12.24
C LEU A 109 8.17 15.67 12.29
N ALA A 110 7.33 15.16 13.20
CA ALA A 110 7.20 13.73 13.45
C ALA A 110 6.97 12.88 12.17
N PRO A 111 6.14 13.29 11.19
CA PRO A 111 5.91 12.49 9.97
C PRO A 111 7.14 12.31 9.07
N ASP A 112 8.21 13.10 9.25
CA ASP A 112 9.42 13.10 8.40
C ASP A 112 10.60 12.35 9.04
N LEU A 113 10.54 12.06 10.35
CA LEU A 113 11.66 11.50 11.12
C LEU A 113 12.14 10.15 10.58
N ALA A 114 11.19 9.26 10.26
CA ALA A 114 11.49 7.94 9.71
C ALA A 114 12.29 8.04 8.40
N TRP A 115 11.92 8.95 7.51
CA TRP A 115 12.61 9.13 6.24
C TRP A 115 14.03 9.65 6.39
N ARG A 116 14.24 10.64 7.28
CA ARG A 116 15.57 11.18 7.57
C ARG A 116 16.50 10.07 8.07
N ARG A 117 16.03 9.24 9.01
CA ARG A 117 16.78 8.08 9.50
C ARG A 117 17.01 7.02 8.42
N ASN A 118 15.99 6.73 7.62
CA ASN A 118 16.04 5.69 6.60
C ASN A 118 16.98 6.04 5.43
N GLN A 119 17.23 7.33 5.16
CA GLN A 119 18.29 7.76 4.25
C GLN A 119 19.66 7.24 4.69
N THR A 120 20.01 7.38 5.97
CA THR A 120 21.25 6.82 6.53
C THR A 120 21.24 5.30 6.52
N LEU A 121 20.18 4.66 7.05
CA LEU A 121 20.08 3.20 7.14
C LEU A 121 20.14 2.51 5.77
N SER A 122 19.66 3.15 4.70
CA SER A 122 19.72 2.60 3.35
C SER A 122 21.16 2.35 2.88
N GLY A 123 22.13 3.15 3.37
CA GLY A 123 23.56 2.98 3.09
C GLY A 123 24.21 1.84 3.87
N GLU A 124 23.57 1.35 4.94
CA GLU A 124 24.07 0.23 5.75
C GLU A 124 23.66 -1.14 5.18
N ILE A 125 22.76 -1.16 4.20
CA ILE A 125 22.34 -2.38 3.51
C ILE A 125 23.44 -2.83 2.56
N ARG A 126 23.85 -4.11 2.66
CA ARG A 126 24.87 -4.73 1.80
C ARG A 126 24.54 -4.62 0.31
N ASP A 127 25.56 -4.58 -0.55
CA ASP A 127 25.39 -4.35 -1.99
C ASP A 127 24.50 -5.40 -2.68
N ALA A 128 24.67 -6.68 -2.35
CA ALA A 128 23.91 -7.78 -2.96
C ALA A 128 22.57 -8.07 -2.28
N TRP A 129 21.96 -7.09 -1.59
CA TRP A 129 20.75 -7.28 -0.76
C TRP A 129 19.54 -7.79 -1.53
N GLN A 130 19.45 -7.52 -2.84
CA GLN A 130 18.36 -7.99 -3.69
C GLN A 130 18.36 -9.53 -3.85
N HIS A 131 19.47 -10.18 -3.49
CA HIS A 131 19.59 -11.64 -3.42
C HIS A 131 19.67 -12.09 -1.96
N GLY A 132 18.94 -13.15 -1.60
CA GLY A 132 19.00 -13.74 -0.28
C GLY A 132 18.19 -15.03 -0.22
N GLN A 133 18.29 -15.72 0.90
CA GLN A 133 17.53 -16.94 1.14
C GLN A 133 16.17 -16.61 1.79
N PRO A 134 15.07 -17.20 1.32
CA PRO A 134 13.80 -17.15 2.03
C PRO A 134 13.97 -17.68 3.47
N SER A 135 13.34 -17.02 4.45
CA SER A 135 13.41 -17.42 5.85
C SER A 135 12.08 -17.16 6.55
N ASP A 136 11.38 -18.24 6.92
CA ASP A 136 10.13 -18.17 7.68
C ASP A 136 10.36 -17.59 9.09
N ASP A 137 11.50 -17.91 9.72
CA ASP A 137 11.88 -17.36 11.02
C ASP A 137 12.08 -15.84 10.95
N ALA A 138 12.71 -15.34 9.88
CA ALA A 138 12.86 -13.90 9.68
C ALA A 138 11.52 -13.19 9.48
N VAL A 139 10.57 -13.85 8.79
CA VAL A 139 9.20 -13.35 8.64
C VAL A 139 8.54 -13.21 10.00
N GLN A 140 8.57 -14.27 10.82
CA GLN A 140 7.95 -14.29 12.15
C GLN A 140 8.60 -13.28 13.10
N GLU A 141 9.93 -13.18 13.11
CA GLU A 141 10.69 -12.22 13.91
C GLU A 141 10.30 -10.77 13.57
N LEU A 142 10.19 -10.46 12.26
CA LEU A 142 9.83 -9.12 11.81
C LEU A 142 8.35 -8.80 12.09
N VAL A 143 7.43 -9.75 11.92
CA VAL A 143 6.01 -9.58 12.32
C VAL A 143 5.90 -9.32 13.83
N ALA A 144 6.60 -10.09 14.66
CA ALA A 144 6.62 -9.87 16.11
C ALA A 144 7.17 -8.48 16.47
N THR A 145 8.21 -8.02 15.76
CA THR A 145 8.79 -6.69 15.96
C THR A 145 7.86 -5.58 15.47
N LEU A 146 7.13 -5.78 14.37
CA LEU A 146 6.06 -4.87 13.93
C LEU A 146 4.91 -4.78 14.95
N HIS A 147 4.66 -5.85 15.70
CA HIS A 147 3.63 -5.88 16.73
C HIS A 147 3.97 -4.99 17.93
N ALA A 148 5.20 -5.09 18.44
CA ALA A 148 5.60 -4.49 19.72
C ALA A 148 6.61 -3.34 19.61
N GLY A 149 7.40 -3.30 18.54
CA GLY A 149 8.52 -2.38 18.37
C GLY A 149 8.13 -1.00 17.82
N GLY A 150 9.06 -0.06 17.94
CA GLY A 150 8.97 1.26 17.30
C GLY A 150 9.61 1.29 15.90
N GLU A 151 9.42 2.39 15.18
CA GLU A 151 9.90 2.58 13.81
C GLU A 151 11.40 2.29 13.65
N GLU A 152 12.25 2.79 14.56
CA GLU A 152 13.69 2.58 14.51
C GLU A 152 14.06 1.09 14.68
N GLN A 153 13.47 0.43 15.67
CA GLN A 153 13.75 -0.98 15.95
C GLN A 153 13.38 -1.86 14.76
N VAL A 154 12.22 -1.61 14.16
CA VAL A 154 11.75 -2.34 12.97
C VAL A 154 12.69 -2.09 11.78
N CYS A 155 13.04 -0.84 11.48
CA CYS A 155 13.93 -0.53 10.34
C CYS A 155 15.33 -1.12 10.53
N ARG A 156 15.90 -1.06 11.74
CA ARG A 156 17.18 -1.70 12.05
C ARG A 156 17.12 -3.22 11.91
N LEU A 157 16.02 -3.85 12.31
CA LEU A 157 15.83 -5.28 12.11
C LEU A 157 15.79 -5.62 10.61
N VAL A 158 15.10 -4.84 9.77
CA VAL A 158 15.12 -5.03 8.31
C VAL A 158 16.55 -4.98 7.76
N VAL A 159 17.34 -3.97 8.12
CA VAL A 159 18.76 -3.87 7.71
C VAL A 159 19.55 -5.10 8.17
N THR A 160 19.38 -5.50 9.44
CA THR A 160 20.05 -6.65 10.04
C THR A 160 19.72 -7.95 9.29
N GLN A 161 18.44 -8.18 9.00
CA GLN A 161 17.97 -9.36 8.28
C GLN A 161 18.51 -9.39 6.85
N LEU A 162 18.47 -8.27 6.13
CA LEU A 162 19.04 -8.17 4.79
C LEU A 162 20.55 -8.45 4.81
N ASN A 163 21.28 -7.89 5.77
CA ASN A 163 22.74 -8.05 5.88
C ASN A 163 23.16 -9.47 6.25
N ARG A 164 22.35 -10.23 7.02
CA ARG A 164 22.59 -11.67 7.26
C ARG A 164 22.14 -12.59 6.11
N GLY A 165 21.70 -12.03 4.98
CA GLY A 165 21.37 -12.81 3.78
C GLY A 165 19.90 -13.21 3.64
N VAL A 166 18.98 -12.63 4.43
CA VAL A 166 17.53 -12.86 4.25
C VAL A 166 17.08 -12.22 2.94
N SER A 167 16.24 -12.94 2.19
CA SER A 167 15.63 -12.44 0.95
C SER A 167 14.74 -11.22 1.21
N PRO A 168 14.78 -10.18 0.36
CA PRO A 168 13.79 -9.09 0.40
C PRO A 168 12.34 -9.58 0.30
N GLN A 169 12.11 -10.73 -0.34
CA GLN A 169 10.77 -11.34 -0.38
C GLN A 169 10.27 -11.69 1.02
N SER A 170 11.11 -12.24 1.90
CA SER A 170 10.73 -12.52 3.29
C SER A 170 10.46 -11.24 4.08
N ILE A 171 11.20 -10.16 3.80
CA ILE A 171 10.87 -8.85 4.40
C ILE A 171 9.48 -8.40 3.96
N PHE A 172 9.17 -8.44 2.67
CA PHE A 172 7.85 -8.07 2.18
C PHE A 172 6.73 -8.99 2.68
N ASP A 173 6.97 -10.30 2.79
CA ASP A 173 6.00 -11.22 3.38
C ASP A 173 5.64 -10.78 4.80
N ALA A 174 6.63 -10.41 5.62
CA ALA A 174 6.40 -9.88 6.96
C ALA A 174 5.65 -8.54 6.96
N LEU A 175 5.93 -7.65 6.01
CA LEU A 175 5.23 -6.36 5.88
C LEU A 175 3.77 -6.56 5.49
N PHE A 176 3.48 -7.46 4.54
CA PHE A 176 2.11 -7.82 4.16
C PHE A 176 1.35 -8.44 5.33
N LEU A 177 1.97 -9.35 6.06
CA LEU A 177 1.39 -9.96 7.26
C LEU A 177 1.18 -8.92 8.37
N GLY A 178 2.16 -8.06 8.64
CA GLY A 178 2.01 -6.98 9.63
C GLY A 178 0.84 -6.05 9.29
N ALA A 179 0.70 -5.66 8.01
CA ALA A 179 -0.42 -4.86 7.54
C ALA A 179 -1.78 -5.58 7.69
N SER A 180 -1.84 -6.88 7.40
CA SER A 180 -3.08 -7.66 7.58
C SER A 180 -3.47 -7.85 9.04
N GLU A 181 -2.51 -8.00 9.96
CA GLU A 181 -2.81 -8.03 11.39
C GLU A 181 -3.44 -6.73 11.86
N LEU A 182 -2.93 -5.57 11.41
CA LEU A 182 -3.56 -4.29 11.75
C LEU A 182 -5.05 -4.28 11.35
N LEU A 183 -5.42 -4.86 10.20
CA LEU A 183 -6.81 -4.97 9.78
C LEU A 183 -7.64 -5.88 10.69
N MET A 184 -7.08 -7.03 11.10
CA MET A 184 -7.74 -7.93 12.06
C MET A 184 -7.97 -7.25 13.42
N ARG A 185 -7.00 -6.43 13.84
CA ARG A 185 -6.95 -5.76 15.15
C ARG A 185 -7.89 -4.57 15.26
N GLN A 186 -8.09 -3.82 14.18
CA GLN A 186 -9.08 -2.74 14.11
C GLN A 186 -9.50 -2.54 12.65
N ASN A 187 -10.67 -3.03 12.27
CA ASN A 187 -11.23 -2.78 10.95
C ASN A 187 -11.62 -1.30 10.81
N GLY A 188 -11.04 -0.61 9.84
CA GLY A 188 -11.30 0.80 9.61
C GLY A 188 -10.43 1.38 8.51
N ILE A 189 -10.61 2.68 8.27
CA ILE A 189 -9.91 3.42 7.20
C ILE A 189 -8.38 3.33 7.38
N VAL A 190 -7.87 3.49 8.61
CA VAL A 190 -6.42 3.47 8.87
C VAL A 190 -5.79 2.11 8.57
N ALA A 191 -6.41 1.01 9.03
CA ALA A 191 -5.87 -0.33 8.78
C ALA A 191 -6.00 -0.77 7.30
N LEU A 192 -7.09 -0.37 6.63
CA LEU A 192 -7.19 -0.50 5.17
C LEU A 192 -6.05 0.24 4.46
N HIS A 193 -5.69 1.42 4.96
CA HIS A 193 -4.57 2.18 4.42
C HIS A 193 -3.22 1.53 4.65
N ALA A 194 -3.01 0.83 5.76
CA ALA A 194 -1.80 0.03 5.94
C ALA A 194 -1.61 -0.98 4.79
N LEU A 195 -2.66 -1.70 4.41
CA LEU A 195 -2.61 -2.66 3.30
C LEU A 195 -2.42 -1.97 1.93
N THR A 196 -3.21 -0.94 1.64
CA THR A 196 -3.12 -0.25 0.34
C THR A 196 -1.80 0.53 0.16
N THR A 197 -1.22 1.06 1.24
CA THR A 197 0.11 1.67 1.22
C THR A 197 1.20 0.61 1.07
N THR A 198 1.06 -0.55 1.71
CA THR A 198 2.00 -1.69 1.52
C THR A 198 2.01 -2.14 0.06
N ASN A 199 0.83 -2.30 -0.57
CA ASN A 199 0.71 -2.57 -2.00
C ASN A 199 1.41 -1.49 -2.84
N ALA A 200 1.14 -0.21 -2.56
CA ALA A 200 1.70 0.90 -3.31
C ALA A 200 3.23 0.96 -3.20
N LEU A 201 3.80 0.73 -2.02
CA LEU A 201 5.25 0.71 -1.82
C LEU A 201 5.89 -0.53 -2.44
N ARG A 202 5.24 -1.70 -2.43
CA ARG A 202 5.70 -2.87 -3.19
C ARG A 202 5.65 -2.63 -4.70
N PHE A 203 4.62 -1.94 -5.19
CA PHE A 203 4.53 -1.51 -6.59
C PHE A 203 5.68 -0.57 -6.97
N ILE A 204 5.97 0.44 -6.13
CA ILE A 204 7.09 1.37 -6.38
C ILE A 204 8.42 0.62 -6.37
N TYR A 205 8.63 -0.29 -5.41
CA TYR A 205 9.82 -1.15 -5.35
C TYR A 205 10.02 -1.96 -6.64
N ASN A 206 8.96 -2.62 -7.13
CA ASN A 206 9.01 -3.44 -8.34
C ASN A 206 9.22 -2.60 -9.61
N THR A 207 8.69 -1.37 -9.65
CA THR A 207 8.69 -0.51 -10.84
C THR A 207 9.96 0.32 -10.95
N SER A 208 10.51 0.78 -9.84
CA SER A 208 11.70 1.63 -9.83
C SER A 208 12.93 0.84 -10.27
N GLY A 209 13.76 1.40 -11.14
CA GLY A 209 15.09 0.91 -11.49
C GLY A 209 16.21 1.47 -10.60
N ASN A 210 15.88 2.35 -9.64
CA ASN A 210 16.86 2.98 -8.76
C ASN A 210 17.03 2.18 -7.45
N ASP A 211 18.25 1.71 -7.18
CA ASP A 211 18.55 0.89 -5.99
C ASP A 211 18.29 1.63 -4.67
N THR A 212 18.68 2.92 -4.59
CA THR A 212 18.41 3.75 -3.41
C THR A 212 16.91 3.88 -3.15
N THR A 213 16.11 4.17 -4.18
CA THR A 213 14.65 4.23 -4.05
C THR A 213 14.09 2.91 -3.56
N ARG A 214 14.54 1.77 -4.10
CA ARG A 214 14.12 0.44 -3.65
C ARG A 214 14.41 0.18 -2.17
N ARG A 215 15.61 0.53 -1.70
CA ARG A 215 15.99 0.42 -0.27
C ARG A 215 15.10 1.31 0.60
N LEU A 216 14.91 2.56 0.19
CA LEU A 216 14.13 3.54 0.95
C LEU A 216 12.65 3.16 1.07
N VAL A 217 12.01 2.72 -0.01
CA VAL A 217 10.58 2.34 0.05
C VAL A 217 10.36 1.09 0.90
N LEU A 218 11.32 0.15 0.93
CA LEU A 218 11.24 -1.02 1.80
C LEU A 218 11.31 -0.60 3.28
N LEU A 219 12.28 0.23 3.64
CA LEU A 219 12.42 0.74 5.01
C LEU A 219 11.24 1.63 5.42
N GLN A 220 10.74 2.47 4.52
CA GLN A 220 9.56 3.30 4.79
C GLN A 220 8.29 2.49 4.99
N ASN A 221 8.10 1.40 4.24
CA ASN A 221 6.97 0.51 4.49
C ASN A 221 7.02 -0.03 5.92
N ALA A 222 8.19 -0.51 6.34
CA ALA A 222 8.41 -1.02 7.69
C ALA A 222 8.12 0.05 8.78
N ALA A 223 8.60 1.29 8.58
CA ALA A 223 8.30 2.40 9.49
C ALA A 223 6.80 2.74 9.52
N PHE A 224 6.16 2.87 8.35
CA PHE A 224 4.75 3.26 8.24
C PHE A 224 3.83 2.27 8.93
N LEU A 225 4.11 0.97 8.94
CA LEU A 225 3.30 0.01 9.68
C LEU A 225 3.28 0.28 11.19
N CYS A 226 4.38 0.78 11.77
CA CYS A 226 4.38 1.29 13.14
C CYS A 226 3.53 2.56 13.26
N SER A 227 3.69 3.52 12.34
CA SER A 227 2.92 4.77 12.37
C SER A 227 1.40 4.54 12.18
N PHE A 228 0.99 3.55 11.37
CA PHE A 228 -0.39 3.10 11.23
C PHE A 228 -0.94 2.53 12.54
N ARG A 229 -0.16 1.69 13.24
CA ARG A 229 -0.54 1.16 14.55
C ARG A 229 -0.78 2.28 15.57
N GLU A 230 0.09 3.30 15.61
CA GLU A 230 -0.11 4.45 16.50
C GLU A 230 -1.33 5.30 16.09
N ALA A 231 -1.53 5.52 14.79
CA ALA A 231 -2.70 6.21 14.27
C ALA A 231 -4.03 5.48 14.59
N MET A 232 -4.02 4.15 14.64
CA MET A 232 -5.17 3.33 15.04
C MET A 232 -5.51 3.51 16.53
N ARG A 233 -4.49 3.59 17.41
CA ARG A 233 -4.69 3.84 18.85
C ARG A 233 -5.40 5.16 19.11
N GLY A 234 -5.09 6.19 18.32
CA GLY A 234 -5.78 7.48 18.37
C GLY A 234 -7.26 7.45 17.92
N ARG A 235 -7.74 6.34 17.34
CA ARG A 235 -9.10 6.18 16.80
C ARG A 235 -9.94 5.12 17.52
N GLY A 236 -9.43 4.56 18.62
CA GLY A 236 -10.18 3.63 19.45
C GLY A 236 -9.37 2.38 19.79
N GLN A 237 -10.07 1.35 20.28
CA GLN A 237 -9.45 0.12 20.72
C GLN A 237 -8.76 -0.61 19.56
N VAL A 238 -7.51 -1.03 19.79
CA VAL A 238 -6.76 -1.93 18.91
C VAL A 238 -6.72 -3.28 19.63
N LEU A 239 -7.32 -4.32 19.03
CA LEU A 239 -7.37 -5.65 19.61
C LEU A 239 -5.99 -6.32 19.55
N GLU A 240 -5.77 -7.32 20.39
CA GLU A 240 -4.58 -8.18 20.34
C GLU A 240 -4.92 -9.41 19.50
N ARG A 241 -4.80 -9.26 18.17
CA ARG A 241 -5.05 -10.33 17.22
C ARG A 241 -3.84 -10.61 16.33
N THR A 242 -3.60 -11.88 16.07
CA THR A 242 -2.50 -12.37 15.24
C THR A 242 -2.99 -13.45 14.27
N HIS A 243 -2.17 -13.78 13.28
CA HIS A 243 -2.50 -14.84 12.32
C HIS A 243 -2.72 -16.22 12.94
N GLY A 244 -2.21 -16.47 14.16
CA GLY A 244 -2.40 -17.75 14.86
C GLY A 244 -3.85 -18.01 15.28
N GLN A 245 -4.71 -16.98 15.27
CA GLN A 245 -6.15 -17.15 15.54
C GLN A 245 -6.95 -17.57 14.30
N LEU A 246 -6.32 -17.67 13.13
CA LEU A 246 -7.00 -18.06 11.89
C LEU A 246 -7.11 -19.58 11.72
N ASP A 247 -6.36 -20.35 12.49
CA ASP A 247 -6.29 -21.80 12.33
C ASP A 247 -7.60 -22.49 12.72
N LEU A 248 -8.11 -23.31 11.81
CA LEU A 248 -9.22 -24.24 12.04
C LEU A 248 -8.78 -25.68 11.78
N PRO A 249 -9.51 -26.68 12.30
CA PRO A 249 -9.30 -28.07 11.93
C PRO A 249 -9.43 -28.31 10.41
N PRO A 250 -8.69 -29.28 9.84
CA PRO A 250 -8.65 -29.54 8.38
C PRO A 250 -10.01 -29.81 7.71
N ASN A 251 -11.05 -30.18 8.45
CA ASN A 251 -12.38 -30.49 7.90
C ASN A 251 -13.43 -29.43 8.27
N ALA A 252 -13.01 -28.23 8.65
CA ALA A 252 -13.92 -27.20 9.16
C ALA A 252 -14.78 -26.52 8.09
N VAL A 253 -14.53 -26.77 6.81
CA VAL A 253 -15.31 -26.23 5.67
C VAL A 253 -15.79 -27.38 4.80
N GLY A 254 -17.12 -27.51 4.68
CA GLY A 254 -17.76 -28.52 3.82
C GLY A 254 -17.96 -28.05 2.38
N ASP A 255 -18.71 -28.83 1.59
CA ASP A 255 -18.86 -28.69 0.14
C ASP A 255 -19.40 -27.32 -0.36
N HIS A 256 -20.04 -26.53 0.52
CA HIS A 256 -20.54 -25.17 0.24
C HIS A 256 -19.67 -24.05 0.84
N ALA A 257 -18.37 -24.29 1.00
CA ALA A 257 -17.44 -23.40 1.68
C ALA A 257 -17.47 -21.94 1.18
N LEU A 258 -17.52 -21.71 -0.13
CA LEU A 258 -17.41 -20.37 -0.71
C LEU A 258 -18.59 -19.45 -0.31
N GLY A 259 -19.82 -19.93 -0.44
CA GLY A 259 -21.01 -19.17 -0.01
C GLY A 259 -21.00 -18.92 1.50
N ASN A 260 -20.62 -19.92 2.28
CA ASN A 260 -20.54 -19.83 3.75
C ASN A 260 -19.48 -18.82 4.22
N ILE A 261 -18.37 -18.66 3.49
CA ILE A 261 -17.34 -17.65 3.79
C ILE A 261 -17.94 -16.25 3.70
N PHE A 262 -18.54 -15.89 2.56
CA PHE A 262 -19.05 -14.54 2.35
C PHE A 262 -20.33 -14.23 3.14
N GLN A 263 -21.12 -15.24 3.50
CA GLN A 263 -22.20 -15.07 4.48
C GLN A 263 -21.66 -14.79 5.89
N SER A 264 -20.50 -15.36 6.25
CA SER A 264 -19.89 -15.13 7.57
C SER A 264 -19.32 -13.72 7.70
N VAL A 265 -19.01 -13.04 6.60
CA VAL A 265 -18.51 -11.66 6.62
C VAL A 265 -19.50 -10.72 7.31
N ASP A 266 -20.80 -10.95 7.09
CA ASP A 266 -21.89 -10.13 7.63
C ASP A 266 -22.04 -10.27 9.15
N SER A 267 -21.77 -11.46 9.70
CA SER A 267 -22.05 -11.80 11.10
C SER A 267 -20.79 -11.91 11.97
N ASN A 268 -19.71 -12.48 11.45
CA ASN A 268 -18.46 -12.68 12.16
C ASN A 268 -17.27 -12.77 11.17
N ARG A 269 -16.60 -11.63 10.99
CA ARG A 269 -15.45 -11.50 10.09
C ARG A 269 -14.25 -12.37 10.47
N LEU A 270 -14.05 -12.68 11.76
CA LEU A 270 -13.02 -13.64 12.17
C LEU A 270 -13.36 -15.05 11.69
N ALA A 271 -14.62 -15.47 11.83
CA ALA A 271 -15.08 -16.75 11.31
C ALA A 271 -14.97 -16.82 9.77
N ALA A 272 -15.25 -15.72 9.05
CA ALA A 272 -15.05 -15.63 7.60
C ALA A 272 -13.58 -15.81 7.20
N ALA A 273 -12.66 -15.17 7.92
CA ALA A 273 -11.22 -15.31 7.69
C ALA A 273 -10.74 -16.74 8.00
N GLN A 274 -11.14 -17.31 9.14
CA GLN A 274 -10.84 -18.68 9.54
C GLN A 274 -11.31 -19.71 8.48
N LYS A 275 -12.56 -19.59 8.02
CA LYS A 275 -13.11 -20.45 6.94
C LYS A 275 -12.36 -20.26 5.62
N THR A 276 -11.96 -19.03 5.30
CA THR A 276 -11.15 -18.75 4.11
C THR A 276 -9.80 -19.45 4.17
N LEU A 277 -9.10 -19.37 5.30
CA LEU A 277 -7.81 -20.03 5.45
C LEU A 277 -7.96 -21.55 5.27
N ALA A 278 -8.91 -22.16 5.97
CA ALA A 278 -9.18 -23.59 5.84
C ALA A 278 -9.57 -24.00 4.41
N TYR A 279 -10.36 -23.18 3.70
CA TYR A 279 -10.72 -23.41 2.30
C TYR A 279 -9.47 -23.44 1.41
N LEU A 280 -8.56 -22.48 1.58
CA LEU A 280 -7.35 -22.40 0.77
C LEU A 280 -6.32 -23.50 1.12
N ASP A 281 -6.19 -23.84 2.40
CA ASP A 281 -5.24 -24.86 2.86
C ASP A 281 -5.71 -26.28 2.51
N ASN A 282 -7.02 -26.49 2.33
CA ASN A 282 -7.58 -27.72 1.77
C ASN A 282 -7.44 -27.83 0.24
N GLY A 283 -6.72 -26.91 -0.40
CA GLY A 283 -6.44 -26.95 -1.82
C GLY A 283 -7.58 -26.48 -2.73
N HIS A 284 -8.63 -25.86 -2.18
CA HIS A 284 -9.65 -25.25 -3.01
C HIS A 284 -9.14 -24.00 -3.74
N SER A 285 -9.87 -23.56 -4.77
CA SER A 285 -9.40 -22.54 -5.71
C SER A 285 -9.34 -21.13 -5.11
N PRO A 286 -8.15 -20.51 -4.97
CA PRO A 286 -8.05 -19.09 -4.64
C PRO A 286 -8.67 -18.20 -5.72
N GLN A 287 -8.67 -18.62 -6.99
CA GLN A 287 -9.27 -17.87 -8.09
C GLN A 287 -10.80 -17.79 -7.94
N ALA A 288 -11.46 -18.87 -7.53
CA ALA A 288 -12.90 -18.85 -7.26
C ALA A 288 -13.25 -17.88 -6.12
N LEU A 289 -12.47 -17.90 -5.04
CA LEU A 289 -12.60 -16.96 -3.93
C LEU A 289 -12.40 -15.49 -4.37
N ILE A 290 -11.32 -15.21 -5.11
CA ILE A 290 -11.01 -13.88 -5.62
C ILE A 290 -12.10 -13.39 -6.60
N ALA A 291 -12.61 -14.28 -7.47
CA ALA A 291 -13.67 -13.96 -8.40
C ALA A 291 -14.97 -13.57 -7.69
N GLU A 292 -15.35 -14.31 -6.64
CA GLU A 292 -16.53 -13.99 -5.86
C GLU A 292 -16.36 -12.68 -5.05
N ALA A 293 -15.18 -12.47 -4.44
CA ALA A 293 -14.85 -11.21 -3.79
C ALA A 293 -14.99 -10.01 -4.74
N ARG A 294 -14.46 -10.12 -5.98
CA ARG A 294 -14.58 -9.07 -7.01
C ARG A 294 -16.04 -8.82 -7.39
N ARG A 295 -16.82 -9.89 -7.60
CA ARG A 295 -18.25 -9.78 -7.91
C ARG A 295 -18.97 -9.01 -6.81
N LEU A 296 -18.71 -9.33 -5.55
CA LEU A 296 -19.31 -8.64 -4.40
C LEU A 296 -18.85 -7.18 -4.30
N VAL A 297 -17.58 -6.86 -4.58
CA VAL A 297 -17.11 -5.46 -4.62
C VAL A 297 -17.90 -4.63 -5.64
N PHE A 298 -18.13 -5.13 -6.85
CA PHE A 298 -18.93 -4.39 -7.84
C PHE A 298 -20.41 -4.28 -7.47
N LEU A 299 -20.95 -5.27 -6.77
CA LEU A 299 -22.35 -5.27 -6.38
C LEU A 299 -22.63 -4.45 -5.11
N LYS A 300 -21.69 -4.42 -4.17
CA LYS A 300 -21.90 -3.88 -2.81
C LYS A 300 -21.09 -2.62 -2.55
N GLY A 301 -19.93 -2.47 -3.19
CA GLY A 301 -19.01 -1.35 -3.00
C GLY A 301 -19.64 -0.03 -3.44
N ASN A 302 -19.54 0.98 -2.60
CA ASN A 302 -20.15 2.29 -2.82
C ASN A 302 -19.17 3.45 -2.58
N ASP A 303 -17.96 3.16 -2.15
CA ASP A 303 -16.93 4.14 -1.90
C ASP A 303 -15.58 3.72 -2.51
N SER A 304 -14.75 4.71 -2.82
CA SER A 304 -13.41 4.51 -3.39
C SER A 304 -12.52 3.56 -2.58
N HIS A 305 -12.73 3.47 -1.26
CA HIS A 305 -12.00 2.57 -0.38
C HIS A 305 -12.27 1.10 -0.71
N ASP A 306 -13.49 0.72 -1.12
CA ASP A 306 -13.84 -0.66 -1.46
C ASP A 306 -13.05 -1.14 -2.68
N TYR A 307 -12.95 -0.29 -3.70
CA TYR A 307 -12.24 -0.59 -4.95
C TYR A 307 -10.72 -0.62 -4.76
N LYS A 308 -10.13 0.39 -4.09
CA LYS A 308 -8.67 0.45 -3.92
C LYS A 308 -8.16 -0.64 -2.98
N PHE A 309 -8.92 -0.96 -1.92
CA PHE A 309 -8.60 -2.03 -1.00
C PHE A 309 -8.65 -3.40 -1.66
N SER A 310 -9.77 -3.72 -2.31
CA SER A 310 -9.93 -5.01 -2.97
C SER A 310 -8.94 -5.18 -4.11
N SER A 311 -8.67 -4.14 -4.90
CA SER A 311 -7.62 -4.20 -5.92
C SER A 311 -6.26 -4.52 -5.31
N ALA A 312 -5.87 -3.85 -4.21
CA ALA A 312 -4.59 -4.07 -3.55
C ALA A 312 -4.46 -5.50 -3.01
N VAL A 313 -5.37 -5.93 -2.12
CA VAL A 313 -5.24 -7.21 -1.42
C VAL A 313 -5.38 -8.42 -2.36
N LEU A 314 -6.17 -8.31 -3.43
CA LEU A 314 -6.33 -9.40 -4.41
C LEU A 314 -5.14 -9.47 -5.38
N GLU A 315 -4.44 -8.35 -5.63
CA GLU A 315 -3.17 -8.31 -6.36
C GLU A 315 -2.04 -8.88 -5.51
N ASP A 316 -1.95 -8.44 -4.24
CA ASP A 316 -0.89 -8.79 -3.31
C ASP A 316 -0.85 -10.28 -2.97
N TYR A 317 -1.98 -11.00 -3.05
CA TYR A 317 -2.02 -12.46 -2.94
C TYR A 317 -0.97 -13.15 -3.83
N TYR A 318 -0.74 -12.62 -5.04
CA TYR A 318 0.24 -13.17 -5.98
C TYR A 318 1.67 -12.67 -5.74
N GLN A 319 1.86 -11.65 -4.90
CA GLN A 319 3.16 -11.10 -4.50
C GLN A 319 3.67 -11.70 -3.19
N VAL A 320 2.78 -12.22 -2.33
CA VAL A 320 3.12 -12.89 -1.08
C VAL A 320 3.55 -14.33 -1.37
N SER A 321 4.59 -14.82 -0.69
CA SER A 321 5.10 -16.18 -0.86
C SER A 321 4.02 -17.23 -0.56
N SER A 322 4.11 -18.40 -1.21
CA SER A 322 3.14 -19.49 -1.11
C SER A 322 2.84 -19.93 0.33
N LYS A 323 3.86 -19.89 1.20
CA LYS A 323 3.76 -20.18 2.63
C LYS A 323 2.78 -19.26 3.39
N TRP A 324 2.67 -18.01 2.96
CA TRP A 324 2.01 -16.93 3.71
C TRP A 324 0.75 -16.39 3.02
N ARG A 325 0.65 -16.54 1.70
CA ARG A 325 -0.41 -15.90 0.88
C ARG A 325 -1.84 -16.30 1.25
N ASN A 326 -2.05 -17.54 1.71
CA ASN A 326 -3.38 -18.00 2.11
C ASN A 326 -3.85 -17.26 3.38
N ARG A 327 -2.96 -17.13 4.37
CA ARG A 327 -3.23 -16.36 5.59
C ARG A 327 -3.48 -14.89 5.27
N PHE A 328 -2.62 -14.31 4.45
CA PHE A 328 -2.79 -12.94 3.98
C PHE A 328 -4.18 -12.73 3.34
N LEU A 329 -4.56 -13.55 2.35
CA LEU A 329 -5.85 -13.43 1.68
C LEU A 329 -7.03 -13.65 2.65
N ALA A 330 -6.91 -14.59 3.58
CA ALA A 330 -7.93 -14.84 4.60
C ALA A 330 -8.23 -13.59 5.45
N THR A 331 -7.22 -12.81 5.82
CA THR A 331 -7.45 -11.57 6.59
C THR A 331 -8.21 -10.50 5.81
N SER A 332 -8.16 -10.51 4.48
CA SER A 332 -8.85 -9.50 3.67
C SER A 332 -10.38 -9.51 3.86
N LEU A 333 -10.95 -10.63 4.31
CA LEU A 333 -12.37 -10.78 4.65
C LEU A 333 -12.80 -9.90 5.84
N PHE A 334 -11.85 -9.36 6.62
CA PHE A 334 -12.15 -8.31 7.59
C PHE A 334 -12.67 -7.03 6.95
N LYS A 335 -12.46 -6.81 5.64
CA LYS A 335 -12.92 -5.59 4.97
C LYS A 335 -13.59 -5.81 3.62
N LEU A 336 -13.41 -6.97 2.98
CA LEU A 336 -14.22 -7.34 1.81
C LEU A 336 -15.71 -7.45 2.17
N HIS A 337 -16.56 -7.37 1.15
CA HIS A 337 -18.01 -7.38 1.30
C HIS A 337 -18.57 -8.78 1.53
N GLY A 338 -19.61 -8.86 2.35
CA GLY A 338 -20.45 -10.04 2.52
C GLY A 338 -21.61 -10.11 1.52
N THR A 339 -22.23 -11.28 1.42
CA THR A 339 -23.40 -11.48 0.56
C THR A 339 -24.65 -10.76 1.07
N GLY A 340 -24.77 -10.61 2.40
CA GLY A 340 -25.92 -9.99 3.07
C GLY A 340 -25.89 -8.47 3.07
N GLU A 341 -24.77 -7.85 2.71
CA GLU A 341 -24.66 -6.40 2.61
C GLU A 341 -25.62 -5.82 1.55
N ARG A 342 -26.01 -4.56 1.72
CA ARG A 342 -26.93 -3.87 0.79
C ARG A 342 -26.29 -3.77 -0.61
N THR A 343 -27.05 -4.10 -1.65
CA THR A 343 -26.63 -3.88 -3.05
C THR A 343 -26.56 -2.38 -3.36
N ASN A 344 -25.53 -1.98 -4.09
CA ASN A 344 -25.35 -0.61 -4.55
C ASN A 344 -26.54 -0.20 -5.45
N PRO A 345 -27.21 0.93 -5.18
CA PRO A 345 -28.34 1.39 -5.98
C PRO A 345 -28.04 1.57 -7.47
N LEU A 346 -26.77 1.74 -7.86
CA LEU A 346 -26.36 1.78 -9.26
C LEU A 346 -26.65 0.47 -9.99
N VAL A 347 -26.54 -0.68 -9.32
CA VAL A 347 -26.84 -1.99 -9.91
C VAL A 347 -28.31 -2.08 -10.28
N ASP A 348 -29.21 -1.64 -9.38
CA ASP A 348 -30.65 -1.61 -9.64
C ASP A 348 -30.97 -0.68 -10.81
N ARG A 349 -30.31 0.49 -10.88
CA ARG A 349 -30.45 1.43 -12.01
C ARG A 349 -30.01 0.82 -13.34
N ILE A 350 -28.91 0.06 -13.36
CA ILE A 350 -28.43 -0.64 -14.55
C ILE A 350 -29.44 -1.72 -14.96
N GLY A 351 -29.91 -2.54 -14.01
CA GLY A 351 -30.90 -3.58 -14.28
C GLY A 351 -32.19 -3.02 -14.88
N ASN A 352 -32.73 -1.95 -14.30
CA ASN A 352 -33.93 -1.29 -14.81
C ASN A 352 -33.73 -0.70 -16.22
N ALA A 353 -32.52 -0.19 -16.53
CA ALA A 353 -32.22 0.36 -17.85
C ALA A 353 -32.17 -0.70 -18.96
N PHE A 354 -31.90 -1.97 -18.64
CA PHE A 354 -31.93 -3.09 -19.59
C PHE A 354 -33.28 -3.81 -19.66
N GLN A 355 -34.25 -3.43 -18.82
CA GLN A 355 -35.64 -3.91 -18.89
C GLN A 355 -36.55 -3.01 -19.72
N ALA A 356 -36.12 -1.78 -20.02
CA ALA A 356 -36.74 -0.85 -20.95
C ALA A 356 -36.23 -1.09 -22.37
#